data_AF-A0A2K6SET6-F1
#
_entry.id   AF-A0A2K6SET6-F1
#
_cell.length_a   1.000
_cell.length_b   1.000
_cell.length_c   1.000
_cell.angle_alpha   90.00
_cell.angle_beta   90.00
_cell.angle_gamma   90.00
#
_symmetry.space_group_name_H-M   'P 1'
#
loop_
_entity.id
_entity.type
_entity.pdbx_description
1 polymer ?
#
loop_
_entity_poly.entity_id
_entity_poly.type
_entity_poly.pdbx_seq_one_letter_code
_entity_poly.pdbx_strand_id
1 'polypeptide(L)'
;MEEEAEAEEQQRFSYQQRLKAAVHYTVGCLCEEVALDKEMQFSRQTIAAISELTFRQCENFAKDLEMFARHARRTTINTEDVKLLARRSNSLLKYITDKSEEIAQINLERKSRKKKKSEDGNHNSRELAEAGVVESEK
;
A
#
# COMPACT_ATOMS: atom_id res chain seq x y z
N MET A 1 -35.54 -9.75 8.80
CA MET A 1 -34.37 -10.17 9.61
C MET A 1 -33.60 -11.27 8.91
N GLU A 2 -34.24 -12.37 8.49
CA GLU A 2 -33.57 -13.43 7.70
C GLU A 2 -33.15 -12.97 6.29
N GLU A 3 -34.04 -12.29 5.56
CA GLU A 3 -33.74 -11.75 4.21
C GLU A 3 -32.62 -10.68 4.23
N GLU A 4 -32.51 -9.93 5.32
CA GLU A 4 -31.47 -8.91 5.50
C GLU A 4 -30.10 -9.56 5.77
N ALA A 5 -30.08 -10.61 6.59
CA ALA A 5 -28.87 -11.40 6.85
C ALA A 5 -28.37 -12.11 5.58
N GLU A 6 -29.28 -12.66 4.76
CA GLU A 6 -28.94 -13.29 3.49
C GLU A 6 -28.36 -12.28 2.49
N ALA A 7 -28.93 -11.07 2.42
CA ALA A 7 -28.41 -10.00 1.57
C ALA A 7 -27.00 -9.55 2.00
N GLU A 8 -26.74 -9.42 3.30
CA GLU A 8 -25.41 -9.08 3.83
C GLU A 8 -24.38 -10.18 3.53
N GLU A 9 -24.74 -11.45 3.69
CA GLU A 9 -23.86 -12.58 3.39
C GLU A 9 -23.48 -12.61 1.91
N GLN A 10 -24.46 -12.41 1.03
CA GLN A 10 -24.24 -12.37 -0.42
C GLN A 10 -23.32 -11.21 -0.82
N GLN A 11 -23.49 -10.04 -0.18
CA GLN A 11 -22.59 -8.89 -0.40
C GLN A 11 -21.16 -9.18 0.05
N ARG A 12 -20.98 -9.77 1.24
CA ARG A 12 -19.66 -10.17 1.76
C ARG A 12 -18.99 -11.20 0.86
N PHE A 13 -19.73 -12.20 0.41
CA PHE A 13 -19.24 -13.21 -0.51
C PHE A 13 -18.76 -12.58 -1.83
N SER A 14 -19.59 -11.76 -2.47
CA SER A 14 -19.24 -11.06 -3.72
C SER A 14 -18.02 -10.15 -3.55
N TYR A 15 -17.93 -9.42 -2.44
CA TYR A 15 -16.76 -8.59 -2.14
C TYR A 15 -15.50 -9.43 -1.97
N GLN A 16 -15.56 -10.53 -1.24
CA GLN A 16 -14.44 -11.45 -1.06
C GLN A 16 -13.97 -12.04 -2.40
N GLN A 17 -14.90 -12.43 -3.28
CA GLN A 17 -14.55 -12.96 -4.60
C GLN A 17 -13.82 -11.92 -5.46
N ARG A 18 -14.24 -10.65 -5.43
CA ARG A 18 -13.55 -9.56 -6.13
C ARG A 18 -12.12 -9.37 -5.63
N LEU A 19 -11.90 -9.43 -4.32
CA LEU A 19 -10.56 -9.34 -3.74
C LEU A 19 -9.70 -10.55 -4.13
N LYS A 20 -10.24 -11.77 -4.07
CA LYS A 20 -9.54 -12.99 -4.51
C LYS A 20 -9.14 -12.92 -5.98
N ALA A 21 -10.02 -12.43 -6.85
CA ALA A 21 -9.74 -12.26 -8.27
C ALA A 21 -8.60 -11.25 -8.51
N ALA A 22 -8.59 -10.12 -7.79
CA ALA A 22 -7.52 -9.13 -7.89
C ALA A 22 -6.16 -9.68 -7.42
N VAL A 23 -6.15 -10.46 -6.33
CA VAL A 23 -4.95 -11.17 -5.86
C VAL A 23 -4.49 -12.19 -6.90
N HIS A 24 -5.41 -12.99 -7.45
CA HIS A 24 -5.08 -14.01 -8.46
C HIS A 24 -4.43 -13.40 -9.71
N TYR A 25 -4.97 -12.27 -10.19
CA TYR A 25 -4.38 -11.53 -11.31
C TYR A 25 -2.92 -11.13 -11.01
N THR A 26 -2.69 -10.49 -9.86
CA THR A 26 -1.36 -9.99 -9.47
C THR A 26 -0.37 -11.14 -9.28
N VAL A 27 -0.81 -12.23 -8.64
CA VAL A 27 -0.01 -13.45 -8.47
C VAL A 27 0.34 -14.06 -9.83
N GLY A 28 -0.58 -14.06 -10.79
CA GLY A 28 -0.33 -14.50 -12.16
C GLY A 28 0.81 -13.72 -12.81
N CYS A 29 0.76 -12.37 -12.75
CA CYS A 29 1.82 -11.52 -13.29
C CYS A 29 3.19 -11.79 -12.64
N LEU A 30 3.23 -11.89 -11.30
CA LEU A 30 4.49 -12.20 -10.59
C LEU A 30 5.01 -13.60 -10.92
N CYS A 31 4.13 -14.59 -11.07
CA CYS A 31 4.54 -15.94 -11.48
C CYS A 31 5.08 -15.95 -12.91
N GLU A 32 4.56 -15.10 -13.81
CA GLU A 32 5.07 -14.96 -15.18
C GLU A 32 6.48 -14.35 -15.19
N GLU A 33 6.72 -13.30 -14.39
CA GLU A 33 8.06 -12.73 -14.21
C GLU A 33 9.07 -13.78 -13.71
N VAL A 34 8.67 -14.57 -12.71
CA VAL A 34 9.51 -15.65 -12.16
C VAL A 34 9.69 -16.79 -13.17
N ALA A 35 8.66 -17.11 -13.96
CA ALA A 35 8.74 -18.16 -14.98
C ALA A 35 9.75 -17.82 -16.07
N LEU A 36 9.81 -16.55 -16.46
CA LEU A 36 10.80 -16.03 -17.41
C LEU A 36 12.21 -16.03 -16.81
N ASP A 37 12.39 -15.52 -15.59
CA ASP A 37 13.70 -15.47 -14.91
C ASP A 37 14.29 -16.87 -14.63
N LYS A 38 13.43 -17.86 -14.38
CA LYS A 38 13.84 -19.25 -14.07
C LYS A 38 13.70 -20.22 -15.23
N GLU A 39 13.27 -19.75 -16.40
CA GLU A 39 13.00 -20.58 -17.59
C GLU A 39 12.11 -21.81 -17.28
N MET A 40 11.12 -21.63 -16.38
CA MET A 40 10.26 -22.71 -15.89
C MET A 40 8.81 -22.29 -15.85
N GLN A 41 7.92 -23.10 -16.42
CA GLN A 41 6.49 -22.79 -16.50
C GLN A 41 5.72 -23.21 -15.23
N PHE A 42 4.73 -22.41 -14.84
CA PHE A 42 3.78 -22.76 -13.78
C PHE A 42 2.45 -23.25 -14.38
N SER A 43 1.89 -24.31 -13.80
CA SER A 43 0.53 -24.74 -14.16
C SER A 43 -0.52 -23.74 -13.65
N ARG A 44 -1.68 -23.68 -14.30
CA ARG A 44 -2.81 -22.82 -13.86
C ARG A 44 -3.24 -23.15 -12.43
N GLN A 45 -3.23 -24.43 -12.08
CA GLN A 45 -3.56 -24.93 -10.74
C GLN A 45 -2.53 -24.47 -9.70
N THR A 46 -1.24 -24.46 -10.06
CA THR A 46 -0.18 -23.95 -9.19
C THR A 46 -0.37 -22.45 -8.91
N ILE A 47 -0.63 -21.64 -9.94
CA ILE A 47 -0.90 -20.20 -9.77
C ILE A 47 -2.14 -19.97 -8.89
N ALA A 48 -3.22 -20.73 -9.12
CA ALA A 48 -4.42 -20.67 -8.28
C ALA A 48 -4.13 -21.05 -6.82
N ALA A 49 -3.32 -22.08 -6.58
CA ALA A 49 -2.92 -22.49 -5.24
C ALA A 49 -2.08 -21.42 -4.52
N ILE A 50 -1.11 -20.80 -5.22
CA ILE A 50 -0.33 -19.67 -4.69
C ILE A 50 -1.26 -18.50 -4.36
N SER A 51 -2.22 -18.20 -5.25
CA SER A 51 -3.16 -17.10 -5.05
C SER A 51 -4.02 -17.29 -3.78
N GLU A 52 -4.55 -18.50 -3.57
CA GLU A 52 -5.33 -18.81 -2.39
C GLU A 52 -4.46 -18.83 -1.12
N LEU A 53 -3.22 -19.31 -1.20
CA LEU A 53 -2.25 -19.24 -0.12
C LEU A 53 -1.96 -17.78 0.28
N THR A 54 -1.67 -16.92 -0.69
CA THR A 54 -1.43 -15.48 -0.46
C THR A 54 -2.64 -14.80 0.17
N PHE A 55 -3.85 -15.09 -0.33
CA PHE A 55 -5.08 -14.52 0.22
C PHE A 55 -5.29 -14.90 1.70
N ARG A 56 -5.08 -16.17 2.06
CA ARG A 56 -5.16 -16.62 3.46
C ARG A 56 -4.04 -16.04 4.32
N GLN A 57 -2.84 -15.88 3.76
CA GLN A 57 -1.71 -15.32 4.48
C GLN A 57 -1.95 -13.86 4.89
N CYS A 58 -2.72 -13.09 4.11
CA CYS A 58 -3.13 -11.73 4.48
C CYS A 58 -3.92 -11.69 5.80
N GLU A 59 -4.74 -12.71 6.09
CA GLU A 59 -5.49 -12.79 7.35
C GLU A 59 -4.54 -12.92 8.55
N ASN A 60 -3.54 -13.79 8.43
CA ASN A 60 -2.51 -13.96 9.45
C ASN A 60 -1.72 -12.65 9.65
N PHE A 61 -1.30 -12.01 8.56
CA PHE A 61 -0.59 -10.73 8.64
C PHE A 61 -1.44 -9.64 9.28
N ALA A 62 -2.71 -9.52 8.92
CA ALA A 62 -3.59 -8.50 9.49
C ALA A 62 -3.75 -8.67 11.01
N LYS A 63 -4.00 -9.90 11.48
CA LYS A 63 -4.14 -10.22 12.91
C LYS A 63 -2.86 -9.94 13.68
N ASP A 64 -1.71 -10.37 13.16
CA ASP A 64 -0.43 -10.14 13.81
C ASP A 64 -0.08 -8.65 13.88
N LEU A 65 -0.28 -7.90 12.80
CA LEU A 65 -0.05 -6.45 12.77
C LEU A 65 -0.92 -5.69 13.78
N GLU A 66 -2.20 -6.05 13.87
CA GLU A 66 -3.10 -5.49 14.88
C GLU A 66 -2.60 -5.79 16.30
N MET A 67 -2.18 -7.03 16.55
CA MET A 67 -1.63 -7.41 17.85
C MET A 67 -0.33 -6.69 18.19
N PHE A 68 0.58 -6.46 17.23
CA PHE A 68 1.81 -5.71 17.44
C PHE A 68 1.54 -4.25 17.77
N ALA A 69 0.65 -3.60 17.01
CA ALA A 69 0.24 -2.23 17.30
C ALA A 69 -0.39 -2.13 18.70
N ARG A 70 -1.30 -3.05 19.04
CA ARG A 70 -1.95 -3.11 20.35
C ARG A 70 -0.95 -3.36 21.49
N HIS A 71 0.05 -4.22 21.29
CA HIS A 71 1.10 -4.47 22.28
C HIS A 71 1.87 -3.18 22.62
N ALA A 72 2.09 -2.31 21.63
CA ALA A 72 2.67 -0.99 21.81
C ALA A 72 1.65 0.11 22.19
N ARG A 73 0.45 -0.27 22.64
CA ARG A 73 -0.66 0.64 23.03
C ARG A 73 -1.10 1.60 21.93
N ARG A 74 -0.99 1.18 20.67
CA ARG A 74 -1.45 1.92 19.48
C ARG A 74 -2.64 1.21 18.83
N THR A 75 -3.47 1.98 18.14
CA THR A 75 -4.55 1.46 17.26
C THR A 75 -4.19 1.60 15.79
N THR A 76 -3.15 2.38 15.47
CA THR A 76 -2.65 2.57 14.10
C THR A 76 -1.37 1.77 13.91
N ILE A 77 -1.39 0.90 12.90
CA ILE A 77 -0.23 0.09 12.47
C ILE A 77 0.81 1.01 11.83
N ASN A 78 2.09 0.78 12.14
CA ASN A 78 3.22 1.49 11.55
C ASN A 78 4.27 0.53 10.96
N THR A 79 5.37 1.09 10.46
CA THR A 79 6.44 0.32 9.80
C THR A 79 7.22 -0.60 10.75
N GLU A 80 7.26 -0.31 12.05
CA GLU A 80 7.90 -1.19 13.05
C GLU A 80 7.09 -2.48 13.25
N ASP A 81 5.76 -2.40 13.20
CA ASP A 81 4.89 -3.59 13.26
C ASP A 81 5.13 -4.50 12.03
N VAL A 82 5.34 -3.91 10.85
CA VAL A 82 5.66 -4.65 9.61
C VAL A 82 7.04 -5.30 9.69
N LYS A 83 8.04 -4.63 10.25
CA LYS A 83 9.36 -5.24 10.48
C LYS A 83 9.28 -6.44 11.43
N LEU A 84 8.41 -6.40 12.44
CA LEU A 84 8.19 -7.54 13.33
C LEU A 84 7.62 -8.77 12.63
N LEU A 85 6.83 -8.62 11.55
CA LEU A 85 6.41 -9.77 10.73
C LEU A 85 7.60 -10.50 10.09
N ALA A 86 8.62 -9.76 9.67
CA ALA A 86 9.80 -10.30 8.99
C ALA A 86 10.86 -10.88 9.94
N ARG A 87 10.69 -10.75 11.27
CA ARG A 87 11.72 -11.02 12.29
C ARG A 87 12.33 -12.42 12.30
N ARG A 88 11.63 -13.42 11.73
CA ARG A 88 12.08 -14.82 11.74
C ARG A 88 13.16 -15.10 10.70
N SER A 89 13.34 -14.23 9.72
CA SER A 89 14.35 -14.36 8.67
C SER A 89 15.16 -13.08 8.57
N ASN A 90 16.46 -13.16 8.87
CA ASN A 90 17.35 -11.99 8.85
C ASN A 90 17.46 -11.37 7.45
N SER A 91 17.46 -12.18 6.39
CA SER A 91 17.50 -11.69 5.01
C SER A 91 16.23 -10.95 4.63
N LEU A 92 15.06 -11.48 5.04
CA LEU A 92 13.78 -10.82 4.82
C LEU A 92 13.65 -9.53 5.65
N LEU A 93 14.05 -9.57 6.92
CA LEU A 93 14.03 -8.39 7.79
C LEU A 93 14.90 -7.26 7.22
N LYS A 94 16.09 -7.59 6.73
CA LYS A 94 16.96 -6.62 6.06
C LYS A 94 16.28 -6.05 4.83
N TYR A 95 15.78 -6.89 3.93
CA TYR A 95 15.11 -6.44 2.71
C TYR A 95 13.92 -5.51 2.97
N ILE A 96 13.06 -5.86 3.94
CA ILE A 96 11.90 -5.05 4.32
C ILE A 96 12.33 -3.73 4.99
N THR A 97 13.40 -3.75 5.78
CA THR A 97 13.95 -2.53 6.40
C THR A 97 14.49 -1.58 5.35
N ASP A 98 15.30 -2.08 4.41
CA ASP A 98 15.86 -1.32 3.28
C ASP A 98 14.71 -0.67 2.46
N LYS A 99 13.64 -1.42 2.17
CA LYS A 99 12.45 -0.88 1.48
C LYS A 99 11.66 0.15 2.28
N SER A 100 11.58 0.01 3.61
CA SER A 100 10.95 1.01 4.48
C SER A 100 11.70 2.36 4.42
N GLU A 101 13.03 2.31 4.40
CA GLU A 101 13.88 3.49 4.30
C GLU A 101 13.75 4.18 2.93
N GLU A 102 13.74 3.40 1.83
CA GLU A 102 13.49 3.92 0.48
C GLU A 102 12.15 4.66 0.39
N ILE A 103 11.07 4.08 0.93
CA ILE A 103 9.75 4.71 0.96
C ILE A 103 9.77 6.00 1.80
N ALA A 104 10.48 6.00 2.94
CA ALA A 104 10.61 7.19 3.78
C ALA A 104 11.31 8.34 3.04
N GLN A 105 12.38 8.04 2.27
CA GLN A 105 13.08 9.02 1.43
C GLN A 105 12.18 9.58 0.33
N ILE A 106 11.48 8.71 -0.42
CA ILE A 106 10.54 9.14 -1.46
C ILE A 106 9.45 10.07 -0.89
N ASN A 107 8.96 9.78 0.31
CA ASN A 107 7.96 10.60 0.97
C ASN A 107 8.49 11.98 1.41
N LEU A 108 9.75 12.05 1.87
CA LEU A 108 10.42 13.30 2.18
C LEU A 108 10.59 14.18 0.92
N GLU A 109 11.02 13.58 -0.18
CA GLU A 109 11.17 14.28 -1.46
C GLU A 109 9.83 14.84 -1.96
N ARG A 110 8.77 14.03 -1.92
CA ARG A 110 7.41 14.47 -2.30
C ARG A 110 6.91 15.64 -1.44
N LYS A 111 7.17 15.61 -0.12
CA LYS A 111 6.84 16.71 0.78
C LYS A 111 7.62 17.99 0.44
N SER A 112 8.92 17.88 0.17
CA SER A 112 9.75 19.04 -0.20
C SER A 112 9.29 19.68 -1.51
N ARG A 113 8.94 18.88 -2.53
CA ARG A 113 8.40 19.36 -3.81
C ARG A 113 7.05 20.06 -3.64
N LYS A 114 6.18 19.52 -2.79
CA LYS A 114 4.88 20.16 -2.47
C LYS A 114 5.07 21.51 -1.78
N LYS A 115 6.02 21.61 -0.85
CA LYS A 115 6.35 22.87 -0.14
C LYS A 115 6.90 23.94 -1.09
N LYS A 116 7.83 23.57 -1.99
CA LYS A 116 8.35 24.49 -3.02
C LYS A 116 7.23 25.00 -3.93
N LYS A 117 6.33 24.13 -4.37
CA LYS A 117 5.21 24.53 -5.25
C LYS A 117 4.21 25.47 -4.57
N SER A 118 4.01 25.32 -3.26
CA SER A 118 3.19 26.27 -2.47
C SER A 118 3.89 27.61 -2.22
N GLU A 119 5.21 27.62 -2.05
CA GLU A 119 5.99 28.87 -1.90
C GLU A 119 6.04 29.66 -3.22
N ASP A 120 6.21 28.98 -4.36
CA ASP A 120 6.27 29.57 -5.69
C ASP A 120 4.90 30.15 -6.14
N GLY A 121 3.80 29.44 -5.83
CA GLY A 121 2.45 29.95 -6.04
C GLY A 121 2.13 31.18 -5.18
N ASN A 122 2.74 31.29 -3.99
CA ASN A 122 2.57 32.44 -3.11
C ASN A 122 3.42 33.65 -3.57
N HIS A 123 4.58 33.42 -4.20
CA HIS A 123 5.39 34.48 -4.79
C HIS A 123 4.70 35.10 -6.02
N ASN A 124 4.21 34.26 -6.95
CA ASN A 124 3.47 34.74 -8.13
C ASN A 124 2.20 35.53 -7.76
N SER A 125 1.49 35.10 -6.71
CA SER A 125 0.28 35.80 -6.25
C SER A 125 0.59 37.16 -5.61
N ARG A 126 1.78 37.31 -4.99
CA ARG A 126 2.25 38.58 -4.41
C ARG A 126 2.74 39.55 -5.48
N GLU A 127 3.49 39.08 -6.47
CA GLU A 127 3.94 39.93 -7.59
C GLU A 127 2.78 40.43 -8.45
N LEU A 128 1.76 39.61 -8.69
CA LEU A 128 0.53 40.05 -9.38
C LEU A 128 -0.30 41.05 -8.57
N ALA A 129 -0.27 40.96 -7.23
CA ALA A 129 -0.94 41.92 -6.36
C ALA A 129 -0.19 43.26 -6.24
N GLU A 130 1.15 43.25 -6.25
CA GLU A 130 1.94 44.49 -6.23
C GLU A 130 1.92 45.23 -7.58
N ALA A 131 1.86 44.52 -8.71
CA ALA A 131 1.75 45.14 -10.03
C ALA A 131 0.39 45.84 -10.28
N GLY A 132 -0.69 45.41 -9.61
CA GLY A 132 -2.03 46.00 -9.76
C GLY A 132 -2.27 47.29 -8.97
N VAL A 133 -1.41 47.64 -8.00
CA VAL A 133 -1.59 48.82 -7.14
C VAL A 133 -0.99 50.09 -7.78
N VAL A 134 -0.10 49.96 -8.75
CA VAL A 134 0.64 51.12 -9.31
C VAL A 134 -0.14 51.86 -10.43
N GLU A 135 -1.23 51.31 -10.99
CA GLU A 135 -1.97 51.96 -12.08
C GLU A 135 -3.21 52.79 -11.66
N SER A 136 -3.56 52.90 -10.37
CA SER A 136 -4.76 53.64 -9.93
C SER A 136 -4.52 55.02 -9.31
N GLU A 137 -3.29 55.53 -9.35
CA GLU A 137 -2.98 56.92 -8.97
C GLU A 137 -2.44 57.69 -10.18
N LYS A 138 -3.32 58.12 -11.08
CA LYS A 138 -3.05 59.23 -12.00
C LYS A 138 -4.31 59.97 -12.41
#